data_AF-A0A9E5R1P3-F1
#
_entry.id   AF-A0A9E5R1P3-F1
#
_cell.length_a   1.000
_cell.length_b   1.000
_cell.length_c   1.000
_cell.angle_alpha   90.00
_cell.angle_beta   90.00
_cell.angle_gamma   90.00
#
_symmetry.space_group_name_H-M   'P 1'
#
loop_
_entity.id
_entity.type
_entity.pdbx_description
1 polymer ?
#
loop_
_entity_poly.entity_id
_entity_poly.type
_entity_poly.pdbx_seq_one_letter_code
_entity_poly.pdbx_strand_id
1 'polypeptide(L)'
;MLTLGRYHTLTILRNTRSGLFLGDNEGNEVLLPGKFMPENFEIGQSLEVFIYLDSEDRPIATTQKAGATLRSFAALLVKSLENHGAFLDWGLDKDLFVPYAEMYHPLRLGETYLFYVYLDAVRVA
;
A
#
# COMPACT_ATOMS: atom_id res chain seq x y z
N MET A 1 -14.28 -3.66 8.83
CA MET A 1 -13.09 -4.49 8.50
C MET A 1 -12.16 -3.69 7.60
N LEU A 2 -10.90 -3.56 7.98
CA LEU A 2 -9.89 -2.82 7.23
C LEU A 2 -9.43 -3.60 5.98
N THR A 3 -9.60 -3.02 4.80
CA THR A 3 -9.31 -3.69 3.52
C THR A 3 -8.02 -3.17 2.88
N LEU A 4 -7.17 -4.08 2.41
CA LEU A 4 -5.96 -3.77 1.66
C LEU A 4 -6.26 -3.03 0.34
N GLY A 5 -5.29 -2.22 -0.11
CA GLY A 5 -5.33 -1.51 -1.38
C GLY A 5 -6.36 -0.37 -1.41
N ARG A 6 -6.83 0.11 -0.25
CA ARG A 6 -7.83 1.18 -0.13
C ARG A 6 -7.45 2.19 0.93
N TYR A 7 -7.95 3.41 0.74
CA TYR A 7 -7.92 4.45 1.75
C TYR A 7 -9.03 4.24 2.77
N HIS A 8 -8.71 4.52 4.03
CA HIS A 8 -9.64 4.53 5.16
C HIS A 8 -9.39 5.78 5.98
N THR A 9 -10.45 6.36 6.54
CA THR A 9 -10.35 7.41 7.55
C THR A 9 -10.43 6.76 8.92
N LEU A 10 -9.33 6.75 9.67
CA LEU A 10 -9.20 6.04 10.94
C LEU A 10 -8.80 6.98 12.08
N THR A 11 -9.29 6.70 13.28
CA THR A 11 -9.02 7.50 14.47
C THR A 11 -7.71 7.06 15.13
N ILE A 12 -6.87 8.02 15.52
CA ILE A 12 -5.66 7.78 16.30
C ILE A 12 -6.06 7.33 17.71
N LEU A 13 -5.76 6.08 18.06
CA LEU A 13 -6.13 5.50 19.34
C LEU A 13 -5.03 5.64 20.39
N ARG A 14 -3.78 5.42 19.99
CA ARG A 14 -2.60 5.48 20.88
C ARG A 14 -1.30 5.68 20.12
N ASN A 15 -0.33 6.28 20.81
CA ASN A 15 1.04 6.42 20.35
C ASN A 15 1.96 5.41 21.05
N THR A 16 2.80 4.72 20.30
CA THR A 16 3.73 3.70 20.80
C THR A 16 5.11 3.91 20.17
N ARG A 17 6.11 3.12 20.61
CA ARG A 17 7.46 3.18 20.01
C ARG A 17 7.49 2.81 18.52
N SER A 18 6.53 1.99 18.06
CA SER A 18 6.47 1.52 16.68
C SER A 18 5.73 2.50 15.75
N GLY A 19 4.98 3.45 16.31
CA GLY A 19 4.12 4.38 15.59
C GLY A 19 2.73 4.52 16.23
N LEU A 20 1.78 5.01 15.44
CA LEU A 20 0.40 5.23 15.86
C LEU A 20 -0.45 4.00 15.55
N PHE A 21 -1.26 3.57 16.53
CA PHE A 21 -2.35 2.65 16.23
C PHE A 21 -3.58 3.46 15.85
N LEU A 22 -4.12 3.17 14.67
CA LEU A 22 -5.33 3.77 14.13
C LEU A 22 -6.44 2.72 14.15
N GLY A 23 -7.68 3.12 14.38
CA GLY A 23 -8.79 2.19 14.34
C GLY A 23 -10.11 2.80 13.88
N ASP A 24 -11.05 1.92 13.58
CA ASP A 24 -12.43 2.24 13.24
C ASP A 24 -13.37 2.01 14.44
N ASN A 25 -14.64 2.37 14.28
CA ASN A 25 -15.67 2.18 15.30
C ASN A 25 -16.08 0.71 15.48
N GLU A 26 -15.61 -0.20 14.62
CA GLU A 26 -15.87 -1.64 14.70
C GLU A 26 -14.80 -2.36 15.53
N GLY A 27 -13.80 -1.63 16.06
CA GLY A 27 -12.71 -2.18 16.86
C GLY A 27 -11.59 -2.79 16.03
N ASN A 28 -11.55 -2.57 14.71
CA ASN A 28 -10.40 -2.96 13.90
C ASN A 28 -9.28 -1.93 14.11
N GLU A 29 -8.04 -2.41 14.19
CA GLU A 29 -6.86 -1.56 14.35
C GLU A 29 -5.76 -1.90 13.34
N VAL A 30 -4.97 -0.89 12.98
CA VAL A 30 -3.79 -1.03 12.13
C VAL A 30 -2.68 -0.08 12.60
N LEU A 31 -1.43 -0.49 12.45
CA LEU A 31 -0.27 0.35 12.75
C LEU A 31 0.00 1.32 11.59
N LEU A 32 0.14 2.60 11.89
CA LEU A 32 0.83 3.60 11.07
C LEU A 32 2.28 3.72 11.60
N PRO A 33 3.27 3.12 10.90
CA PRO A 33 4.68 3.18 11.30
C PRO A 33 5.18 4.61 11.53
N GLY A 34 6.12 4.76 12.47
CA GLY A 34 6.66 6.06 12.89
C GLY A 34 7.10 6.98 11.75
N LYS A 35 7.70 6.42 10.69
CA LYS A 35 8.17 7.17 9.51
C LYS A 35 7.05 7.83 8.68
N PHE A 36 5.80 7.42 8.86
CA PHE A 36 4.64 7.94 8.15
C PHE A 36 3.73 8.80 9.05
N MET A 37 4.16 9.05 10.28
CA MET A 37 3.42 9.92 11.19
C MET A 37 3.46 11.36 10.68
N PRO A 38 2.35 12.11 10.76
CA PRO A 38 2.39 13.54 10.55
C PRO A 38 3.23 14.22 11.64
N GLU A 39 3.78 15.39 11.34
CA GLU A 39 4.59 16.16 12.30
C GLU A 39 3.81 16.50 13.58
N ASN A 40 2.52 16.78 13.44
CA ASN A 40 1.60 17.07 14.54
C ASN A 40 0.38 16.17 14.47
N PHE A 41 0.00 15.59 15.61
CA PHE A 41 -1.22 14.80 15.74
C PHE A 41 -1.74 14.83 17.18
N GLU A 42 -3.02 14.52 17.33
CA GLU A 42 -3.67 14.34 18.64
C GLU A 42 -4.37 12.98 18.73
N ILE A 43 -4.36 12.36 19.90
CA ILE A 43 -5.17 11.15 20.14
C ILE A 43 -6.64 11.53 19.99
N GLY A 44 -7.40 10.73 19.24
CA GLY A 44 -8.79 11.01 18.86
C GLY A 44 -8.96 11.74 17.52
N GLN A 45 -7.88 12.27 16.93
CA GLN A 45 -7.92 12.81 15.57
C GLN A 45 -8.10 11.70 14.54
N SER A 46 -8.82 11.98 13.45
CA SER A 46 -8.92 11.06 12.31
C SER A 46 -7.89 11.38 11.23
N LEU A 47 -7.32 10.35 10.61
CA LEU A 47 -6.37 10.42 9.50
C LEU A 47 -6.88 9.58 8.33
N GLU A 48 -6.77 10.13 7.12
CA GLU A 48 -6.91 9.33 5.90
C GLU A 48 -5.58 8.60 5.64
N VAL A 49 -5.65 7.27 5.55
CA VAL A 49 -4.48 6.41 5.37
C VAL A 49 -4.76 5.32 4.35
N PHE A 50 -3.74 4.92 3.60
CA PHE A 50 -3.80 3.78 2.71
C PHE A 50 -3.35 2.52 3.44
N ILE A 51 -4.11 1.43 3.31
CA ILE A 51 -3.77 0.15 3.95
C ILE A 51 -3.14 -0.79 2.92
N TYR A 52 -1.94 -1.27 3.19
CA TYR A 52 -1.20 -2.19 2.33
C TYR A 52 -0.33 -3.15 3.16
N LEU A 53 0.40 -4.05 2.48
CA LEU A 53 1.31 -4.99 3.14
C LEU A 53 2.73 -4.43 3.18
N ASP A 54 3.39 -4.48 4.33
CA ASP A 54 4.82 -4.20 4.45
C ASP A 54 5.69 -5.33 3.86
N SER A 55 7.00 -5.22 4.00
CA SER A 55 7.97 -6.22 3.53
C SER A 55 7.88 -7.57 4.26
N GLU A 56 7.25 -7.62 5.42
CA GLU A 56 7.01 -8.84 6.22
C GLU A 56 5.59 -9.39 5.99
N ASP A 57 4.90 -8.93 4.94
CA ASP A 57 3.52 -9.29 4.60
C ASP A 57 2.52 -9.00 5.73
N ARG A 58 2.76 -7.95 6.54
CA ARG A 58 1.84 -7.46 7.58
C ARG A 58 1.01 -6.28 7.09
N PRO A 59 -0.30 -6.22 7.38
CA PRO A 59 -1.10 -5.03 7.11
C PRO A 59 -0.61 -3.82 7.92
N ILE A 60 -0.32 -2.73 7.22
CA ILE A 60 0.04 -1.44 7.80
C ILE A 60 -0.72 -0.31 7.11
N ALA A 61 -0.85 0.82 7.80
CA ALA A 61 -1.31 2.08 7.27
C ALA A 61 -0.11 2.92 6.79
N THR A 62 -0.32 3.76 5.78
CA THR A 62 0.63 4.80 5.37
C THR A 62 -0.10 6.09 4.99
N THR A 63 0.54 7.22 5.21
CA THR A 63 0.12 8.55 4.72
C THR A 63 0.74 8.88 3.36
N GLN A 64 1.60 8.01 2.82
CA GLN A 64 2.06 8.11 1.45
C GLN A 64 0.90 7.98 0.46
N LYS A 65 1.03 8.66 -0.67
CA LYS A 65 0.03 8.60 -1.74
C LYS A 65 0.29 7.39 -2.62
N ALA A 66 -0.58 6.39 -2.51
CA ALA A 66 -0.61 5.29 -3.45
C ALA A 66 -1.04 5.78 -4.84
N GLY A 67 -0.29 5.39 -5.87
CA GLY A 67 -0.54 5.69 -7.28
C GLY A 67 -1.68 4.88 -7.89
N ALA A 68 -2.17 3.87 -7.17
CA ALA A 68 -3.31 3.04 -7.56
C ALA A 68 -4.11 2.57 -6.35
N THR A 69 -5.36 2.20 -6.59
CA THR A 69 -6.22 1.52 -5.59
C THR A 69 -6.65 0.14 -6.08
N LEU A 70 -7.10 -0.71 -5.17
CA LEU A 70 -7.59 -2.04 -5.49
C LEU A 70 -8.76 -1.97 -6.50
N ARG A 71 -8.68 -2.79 -7.56
CA ARG A 71 -9.64 -2.86 -8.68
C ARG A 71 -9.69 -1.57 -9.51
N SER A 72 -8.54 -0.94 -9.71
CA SER A 72 -8.40 0.23 -10.58
C SER A 72 -7.30 0.01 -11.61
N PHE A 73 -7.38 0.74 -12.72
CA PHE A 73 -6.30 0.85 -13.68
C PHE A 73 -5.36 1.99 -13.28
N ALA A 74 -4.06 1.77 -13.41
CA ALA A 74 -3.04 2.79 -13.16
C ALA A 74 -1.88 2.66 -14.15
N ALA A 75 -1.32 3.80 -14.54
CA ALA A 75 -0.09 3.87 -15.32
C ALA A 75 1.09 3.79 -14.33
N LEU A 76 1.82 2.68 -14.34
CA LEU A 76 2.88 2.41 -13.37
C LEU A 76 4.24 2.22 -14.07
N LEU A 77 5.28 2.75 -13.43
CA LEU A 77 6.66 2.70 -13.92
C LEU A 77 7.27 1.33 -13.60
N VAL A 78 7.90 0.70 -14.58
CA VAL A 78 8.70 -0.51 -14.37
C VAL A 78 10.01 -0.12 -13.70
N LYS A 79 10.12 -0.43 -12.40
CA LYS A 79 11.25 -0.03 -11.55
C LYS A 79 12.36 -1.08 -11.52
N SER A 80 12.02 -2.36 -11.63
CA SER A 80 12.99 -3.43 -11.84
C SER A 80 12.40 -4.60 -12.63
N LEU A 81 13.30 -5.37 -13.26
CA LEU A 81 13.01 -6.62 -13.96
C LEU A 81 13.82 -7.73 -13.30
N GLU A 82 13.16 -8.79 -12.89
CA GLU A 82 13.74 -9.91 -12.14
C GLU A 82 13.40 -11.24 -12.81
N ASN A 83 14.11 -12.32 -12.47
CA ASN A 83 13.92 -13.64 -13.10
C ASN A 83 12.50 -14.22 -13.02
N HIS A 84 11.62 -13.68 -12.18
CA HIS A 84 10.27 -14.19 -11.95
C HIS A 84 9.17 -13.17 -12.28
N GLY A 85 9.53 -11.94 -12.70
CA GLY A 85 8.56 -10.88 -12.95
C GLY A 85 9.17 -9.50 -12.95
N ALA A 86 8.36 -8.48 -12.65
CA ALA A 86 8.79 -7.10 -12.55
C ALA A 86 8.21 -6.43 -11.31
N PHE A 87 8.92 -5.42 -10.82
CA PHE A 87 8.41 -4.54 -9.77
C PHE A 87 8.02 -3.18 -10.36
N LEU A 88 6.83 -2.73 -9.97
CA LEU A 88 6.20 -1.51 -10.46
C LEU A 88 6.16 -0.47 -9.34
N ASP A 89 6.62 0.73 -9.65
CA ASP A 89 6.50 1.87 -8.74
C ASP A 89 5.08 2.39 -8.75
N TRP A 90 4.48 2.45 -7.57
CA TRP A 90 3.17 3.02 -7.29
C TRP A 90 3.21 4.01 -6.12
N GLY A 91 4.37 4.55 -5.79
CA GLY A 91 4.54 5.63 -4.80
C GLY A 91 4.58 5.17 -3.34
N LEU A 92 4.63 3.86 -3.06
CA LEU A 92 4.81 3.30 -1.72
C LEU A 92 6.18 2.63 -1.58
N ASP A 93 6.59 2.39 -0.34
CA ASP A 93 7.90 1.76 -0.07
C ASP A 93 8.01 0.31 -0.57
N LYS A 94 6.89 -0.42 -0.62
CA LYS A 94 6.81 -1.74 -1.25
C LYS A 94 6.25 -1.57 -2.66
N ASP A 95 7.04 -1.95 -3.66
CA ASP A 95 6.62 -1.95 -5.06
C ASP A 95 5.59 -3.07 -5.33
N LEU A 96 4.73 -2.88 -6.34
CA LEU A 96 3.81 -3.92 -6.81
C LEU A 96 4.58 -4.95 -7.63
N PHE A 97 4.30 -6.24 -7.40
CA PHE A 97 4.94 -7.32 -8.14
C PHE A 97 3.99 -7.88 -9.18
N VAL A 98 4.43 -7.86 -10.45
CA VAL A 98 3.74 -8.51 -11.56
C VAL A 98 4.53 -9.75 -12.00
N PRO A 99 3.99 -10.97 -11.87
CA PRO A 99 4.65 -12.17 -12.35
C PRO A 99 4.61 -12.23 -13.89
N TYR A 100 5.58 -12.91 -14.51
CA TYR A 100 5.61 -13.05 -15.98
C TYR A 100 4.34 -13.68 -16.57
N ALA A 101 3.65 -14.55 -15.81
CA ALA A 101 2.40 -15.17 -16.23
C ALA A 101 1.25 -14.17 -16.47
N GLU A 102 1.30 -12.99 -15.83
CA GLU A 102 0.29 -11.94 -15.92
C GLU A 102 0.71 -10.82 -16.90
N MET A 103 1.88 -10.93 -17.53
CA MET A 103 2.36 -9.93 -18.51
C MET A 103 1.88 -10.27 -19.91
N TYR A 104 1.14 -9.35 -20.53
CA TYR A 104 0.68 -9.53 -21.92
C TYR A 104 1.81 -9.34 -22.95
N HIS A 105 2.79 -8.49 -22.64
CA HIS A 105 3.96 -8.25 -23.48
C HIS A 105 5.19 -8.03 -22.61
N PRO A 106 6.42 -8.20 -23.15
CA PRO A 106 7.64 -7.89 -22.42
C PRO A 106 7.64 -6.43 -21.94
N LEU A 107 7.96 -6.24 -20.67
CA LEU A 107 8.14 -4.93 -20.07
C LEU A 107 9.57 -4.44 -20.27
N ARG A 108 9.76 -3.12 -20.31
CA ARG A 108 11.08 -2.48 -20.37
C ARG A 108 11.31 -1.64 -19.11
N LEU A 109 12.51 -1.79 -18.56
CA LEU A 109 12.95 -1.01 -17.39
C LEU A 109 12.85 0.49 -17.69
N GLY A 110 12.25 1.24 -16.77
CA GLY A 110 12.09 2.69 -16.88
C GLY A 110 10.94 3.16 -17.77
N GLU A 111 10.18 2.24 -18.39
CA GLU A 111 8.97 2.58 -19.14
C GLU A 111 7.72 2.46 -18.25
N THR A 112 6.65 3.17 -18.62
CA THR A 112 5.36 3.17 -17.90
C THR A 112 4.31 2.45 -18.73
N TYR A 113 3.53 1.56 -18.09
CA TYR A 113 2.46 0.81 -18.74
C TYR A 113 1.18 0.86 -17.90
N LEU A 114 0.04 0.58 -18.54
CA LEU A 114 -1.25 0.52 -17.87
C LEU A 114 -1.45 -0.88 -17.25
N PHE A 115 -1.63 -0.93 -15.93
CA PHE A 115 -1.89 -2.15 -15.18
C PHE A 115 -3.25 -2.09 -14.49
N TYR A 116 -3.87 -3.25 -14.28
CA TYR A 116 -5.06 -3.40 -13.43
C TYR A 116 -4.65 -4.02 -12.10
N VAL A 117 -4.86 -3.29 -11.00
CA VAL A 117 -4.43 -3.73 -9.67
C VAL A 117 -5.49 -4.60 -9.02
N TYR A 118 -5.11 -5.79 -8.54
CA TYR A 118 -6.00 -6.71 -7.87
C TYR A 118 -5.33 -7.39 -6.67
N LEU A 119 -6.15 -8.03 -5.84
CA LEU A 119 -5.66 -8.87 -4.75
C LEU A 119 -5.66 -10.30 -5.28
N ASP A 120 -4.48 -10.87 -5.49
CA ASP A 120 -4.33 -12.31 -5.64
C ASP A 120 -4.56 -12.99 -4.27
N ALA A 121 -4.80 -14.30 -4.24
CA ALA A 121 -5.26 -15.06 -3.07
C ALA A 121 -4.46 -14.84 -1.77
N VAL A 122 -3.27 -14.23 -1.84
CA VAL A 122 -2.40 -13.88 -0.71
C VAL A 122 -1.84 -12.45 -0.76
N ARG A 123 -1.85 -11.71 -1.89
CA ARG A 123 -1.08 -10.45 -2.07
C ARG A 123 -1.76 -9.43 -2.99
N VAL A 124 -1.44 -8.13 -2.84
CA VAL A 124 -1.79 -7.11 -3.85
C VAL A 124 -0.75 -7.20 -4.97
N ALA A 125 -1.23 -7.40 -6.20
CA ALA A 125 -0.47 -7.45 -7.44
C ALA A 125 -0.92 -6.33 -8.39
#